data_AF-A0A519CQR8-F1
#
_entry.id   AF-A0A519CQR8-F1
#
_cell.length_a   1.000
_cell.length_b   1.000
_cell.length_c   1.000
_cell.angle_alpha   90.00
_cell.angle_beta   90.00
_cell.angle_gamma   90.00
#
_symmetry.space_group_name_H-M   'P 1'
#
loop_
_entity.id
_entity.type
_entity.pdbx_description
1 polymer ?
#
loop_
_entity_poly.entity_id
_entity_poly.type
_entity_poly.pdbx_seq_one_letter_code
_entity_poly.pdbx_strand_id
1 'polypeptide(L)'
;STGNPNVSIPGKPAITDDKFENGYFTSNVKTIIEKVNRISDNLISISTQNKIIDEQSVKPRVVSGSMITMSKDNQSNVNLRVVSESGICIIGSTDECLVSESTRKPGQIFDVVEVDGLNLNVRYTGPDVRLEKFSILPESSDEFLPDTNWNIEVIKDNEISRFYYKLTYKTFQ
;
A
#
# COMPACT_ATOMS: atom_id res chain seq x y z
N SER A 1 -55.84 35.64 15.73
CA SER A 1 -55.26 34.45 15.09
C SER A 1 -53.94 34.83 14.47
N THR A 2 -52.79 34.51 15.10
CA THR A 2 -52.03 33.24 14.97
C THR A 2 -51.55 33.02 13.53
N GLY A 3 -50.27 32.89 13.20
CA GLY A 3 -49.05 32.72 13.98
C GLY A 3 -47.84 32.65 13.04
N ASN A 4 -46.65 32.59 13.63
CA ASN A 4 -45.39 32.29 12.95
C ASN A 4 -45.39 30.83 12.43
N PRO A 5 -44.75 30.54 11.28
CA PRO A 5 -44.08 29.27 11.16
C PRO A 5 -42.65 29.41 10.61
N ASN A 6 -41.70 29.08 11.48
CA ASN A 6 -40.48 28.39 11.08
C ASN A 6 -40.84 27.22 10.16
N VAL A 7 -40.25 27.17 8.96
CA VAL A 7 -40.07 25.92 8.24
C VAL A 7 -38.57 25.70 8.09
N SER A 8 -38.04 24.94 9.03
CA SER A 8 -36.76 24.27 8.98
C SER A 8 -36.80 23.23 7.86
N ILE A 9 -35.95 23.40 6.84
CA ILE A 9 -35.68 22.38 5.82
C ILE A 9 -34.72 21.36 6.43
N PRO A 10 -35.06 20.05 6.50
CA PRO A 10 -34.17 19.03 7.04
C PRO A 10 -33.04 18.64 6.08
N GLY A 11 -31.83 18.57 6.61
CA GLY A 11 -30.86 17.50 6.29
C GLY A 11 -30.07 17.61 4.98
N LYS A 12 -29.14 18.56 4.89
CA LYS A 12 -27.88 18.27 4.18
C LYS A 12 -26.93 17.66 5.22
N PRO A 13 -26.29 16.51 4.96
CA PRO A 13 -25.27 16.01 5.88
C PRO A 13 -24.21 17.10 6.03
N ALA A 14 -23.96 17.48 7.28
CA ALA A 14 -22.88 18.38 7.64
C ALA A 14 -21.57 17.64 7.34
N ILE A 15 -20.96 17.92 6.18
CA ILE A 15 -19.55 17.64 5.95
C ILE A 15 -18.81 18.73 6.73
N THR A 16 -18.61 18.47 8.01
CA THR A 16 -17.72 19.28 8.86
C THR A 16 -16.42 18.51 8.99
N ASP A 17 -15.45 18.88 8.16
CA ASP A 17 -14.04 19.07 8.57
C ASP A 17 -13.16 19.66 7.45
N ASP A 18 -13.78 20.38 6.51
CA ASP A 18 -13.06 21.18 5.52
C ASP A 18 -12.93 22.62 6.02
N LYS A 19 -11.70 23.04 6.36
CA LYS A 19 -11.42 24.47 6.58
C LYS A 19 -11.21 25.14 5.23
N PHE A 20 -12.08 26.10 4.91
CA PHE A 20 -11.85 27.05 3.83
C PHE A 20 -10.95 28.17 4.35
N GLU A 21 -9.70 28.21 3.90
CA GLU A 21 -8.78 29.30 4.23
C GLU A 21 -8.16 29.82 2.92
N ASN A 22 -8.21 31.15 2.71
CA ASN A 22 -7.70 31.84 1.52
C ASN A 22 -8.24 31.37 0.14
N GLY A 23 -9.45 30.78 0.11
CA GLY A 23 -10.10 30.37 -1.14
C GLY A 23 -9.69 28.99 -1.66
N TYR A 24 -8.94 28.20 -0.87
CA TYR A 24 -8.64 26.80 -1.15
C TYR A 24 -9.16 25.89 -0.03
N PHE A 25 -9.69 24.73 -0.40
CA PHE A 25 -9.98 23.63 0.52
C PHE A 25 -8.66 23.04 1.02
N THR A 26 -8.39 23.13 2.32
CA THR A 26 -7.24 22.47 2.94
C THR A 26 -7.68 21.16 3.59
N SER A 27 -7.33 20.04 2.95
CA SER A 27 -7.54 18.71 3.54
C SER A 27 -6.49 18.49 4.64
N ASN A 28 -6.93 18.27 5.89
CA ASN A 28 -6.05 18.01 7.03
C ASN A 28 -5.49 16.56 7.05
N VAL A 29 -5.29 15.95 5.88
CA VAL A 29 -4.82 14.56 5.79
C VAL A 29 -3.33 14.49 6.15
N LYS A 30 -3.03 14.01 7.35
CA LYS A 30 -1.65 13.76 7.81
C LYS A 30 -1.17 12.42 7.23
N THR A 31 0.03 12.42 6.66
CA THR A 31 0.70 11.20 6.19
C THR A 31 1.77 10.78 7.19
N ILE A 32 1.71 9.52 7.66
CA ILE A 32 2.73 8.93 8.53
C ILE A 32 3.43 7.79 7.80
N ILE A 33 4.74 7.66 8.00
CA ILE A 33 5.56 6.65 7.35
C ILE A 33 6.33 5.86 8.40
N GLU A 34 6.03 4.56 8.50
CA GLU A 34 6.80 3.61 9.28
C GLU A 34 7.76 2.86 8.36
N LYS A 35 9.01 2.68 8.79
CA LYS A 35 10.05 1.99 8.01
C LYS A 35 10.69 0.91 8.85
N VAL A 36 10.86 -0.26 8.25
CA VAL A 36 11.64 -1.36 8.82
C VAL A 36 12.75 -1.71 7.85
N ASN A 37 13.97 -1.81 8.38
CA ASN A 37 15.18 -1.85 7.58
C ASN A 37 15.99 -3.11 7.86
N ARG A 38 16.71 -3.59 6.83
CA ARG A 38 17.78 -4.60 6.92
C ARG A 38 17.31 -5.95 7.47
N ILE A 39 16.18 -6.44 6.97
CA ILE A 39 15.70 -7.78 7.29
C ILE A 39 16.50 -8.79 6.45
N SER A 40 17.10 -9.79 7.10
CA SER A 40 17.84 -10.88 6.46
C SER A 40 17.01 -12.15 6.26
N ASP A 41 15.91 -12.26 7.00
CA ASP A 41 15.02 -13.42 7.00
C ASP A 41 14.39 -13.63 5.63
N ASN A 42 14.02 -14.88 5.34
CA ASN A 42 13.41 -15.24 4.07
C ASN A 42 11.90 -15.07 4.11
N LEU A 43 11.27 -15.24 5.28
CA LEU A 43 9.84 -15.10 5.48
C LEU A 43 9.59 -13.89 6.37
N ILE A 44 8.87 -12.92 5.85
CA ILE A 44 8.54 -11.67 6.53
C ILE A 44 7.03 -11.50 6.50
N SER A 45 6.43 -11.22 7.65
CA SER A 45 5.02 -10.83 7.73
C SER A 45 4.94 -9.32 7.97
N ILE A 46 4.23 -8.60 7.10
CA ILE A 46 3.95 -7.17 7.24
C ILE A 46 2.48 -7.01 7.60
N SER A 47 2.19 -6.43 8.76
CA SER A 47 0.80 -6.23 9.21
C SER A 47 0.32 -4.81 8.91
N THR A 48 -0.84 -4.69 8.24
CA THR A 48 -1.48 -3.40 7.89
C THR A 48 -2.62 -3.08 8.85
N GLN A 49 -2.31 -2.93 10.13
CA GLN A 49 -3.33 -2.63 11.15
C GLN A 49 -3.65 -1.14 11.25
N ASN A 50 -4.89 -0.80 11.60
CA ASN A 50 -5.24 0.56 11.97
C ASN A 50 -4.53 0.97 13.28
N LYS A 51 -4.17 2.25 13.41
CA LYS A 51 -3.42 2.76 14.56
C LYS A 51 -3.94 4.09 15.06
N ILE A 52 -3.56 4.43 16.29
CA ILE A 52 -3.68 5.79 16.83
C ILE A 52 -2.25 6.33 16.96
N ILE A 53 -1.95 7.43 16.28
CA ILE A 53 -0.64 8.10 16.30
C ILE A 53 -0.89 9.57 16.59
N ASP A 54 -0.26 10.12 17.63
CA ASP A 54 -0.48 11.49 18.10
C ASP A 54 -1.98 11.83 18.28
N GLU A 55 -2.72 10.94 18.96
CA GLU A 55 -4.17 11.04 19.21
C GLU A 55 -5.07 11.02 17.95
N GLN A 56 -4.50 10.78 16.77
CA GLN A 56 -5.24 10.68 15.51
C GLN A 56 -5.34 9.22 15.05
N SER A 57 -6.55 8.81 14.65
CA SER A 57 -6.75 7.51 14.02
C SER A 57 -6.22 7.55 12.58
N VAL A 58 -5.33 6.61 12.26
CA VAL A 58 -4.74 6.46 10.94
C VAL A 58 -4.92 5.06 10.40
N LYS A 59 -5.07 4.97 9.09
CA LYS A 59 -5.24 3.71 8.36
C LYS A 59 -4.14 3.52 7.32
N PRO A 60 -3.68 2.29 7.08
CA PRO A 60 -2.62 2.01 6.12
C PRO A 60 -3.14 2.21 4.71
N ARG A 61 -2.38 2.96 3.91
CA ARG A 61 -2.73 3.29 2.53
C ARG A 61 -1.84 2.59 1.51
N VAL A 62 -0.57 2.35 1.86
CA VAL A 62 0.42 1.77 0.95
C VAL A 62 1.36 0.86 1.73
N VAL A 63 1.55 -0.36 1.24
CA VAL A 63 2.68 -1.22 1.60
C VAL A 63 3.72 -1.16 0.48
N SER A 64 4.98 -0.95 0.83
CA SER A 64 6.08 -0.94 -0.14
C SER A 64 7.25 -1.75 0.37
N GLY A 65 7.84 -2.55 -0.50
CA GLY A 65 9.04 -3.32 -0.20
C GLY A 65 10.15 -3.01 -1.20
N SER A 66 11.38 -3.18 -0.73
CA SER A 66 12.57 -3.19 -1.58
C SER A 66 13.53 -4.25 -1.12
N MET A 67 14.02 -5.04 -2.05
CA MET A 67 14.99 -6.10 -1.82
C MET A 67 16.26 -5.78 -2.62
N ILE A 68 17.39 -5.77 -1.93
CA ILE A 68 18.69 -5.48 -2.52
C ILE A 68 19.54 -6.73 -2.41
N THR A 69 20.10 -7.14 -3.55
CA THR A 69 21.05 -8.24 -3.63
C THR A 69 22.48 -7.68 -3.63
N MET A 70 23.41 -8.42 -3.01
CA MET A 70 24.81 -8.02 -2.90
C MET A 70 25.66 -8.46 -4.10
N SER A 71 25.04 -9.09 -5.11
CA SER A 71 25.76 -9.51 -6.30
C SER A 71 26.34 -8.31 -7.06
N LYS A 72 27.49 -8.55 -7.71
CA LYS A 72 28.25 -7.50 -8.42
C LYS A 72 27.75 -7.30 -9.85
N ASP A 73 27.09 -8.29 -10.42
CA ASP A 73 26.35 -8.22 -11.66
C ASP A 73 24.94 -7.65 -11.43
N ASN A 74 24.31 -7.19 -12.51
CA ASN A 74 22.93 -6.67 -12.47
C ASN A 74 21.88 -7.78 -12.50
N GLN A 75 22.31 -9.05 -12.54
CA GLN A 75 21.49 -10.25 -12.53
C GLN A 75 21.61 -10.91 -11.15
N SER A 76 20.52 -11.42 -10.60
CA SER A 76 20.52 -12.18 -9.35
C SER A 76 19.40 -13.19 -9.40
N ASN A 77 19.60 -14.36 -8.78
CA ASN A 77 18.54 -15.37 -8.67
C ASN A 77 17.70 -15.18 -7.39
N VAL A 78 17.92 -14.08 -6.66
CA VAL A 78 17.09 -13.72 -5.51
C VAL A 78 15.86 -12.99 -6.00
N ASN A 79 14.68 -13.52 -5.68
CA ASN A 79 13.40 -13.01 -6.14
C ASN A 79 12.44 -12.72 -4.99
N LEU A 80 11.59 -11.70 -5.13
CA LEU A 80 10.50 -11.45 -4.19
C LEU A 80 9.23 -12.21 -4.57
N ARG A 81 8.55 -12.74 -3.55
CA ARG A 81 7.18 -13.20 -3.65
C ARG A 81 6.32 -12.53 -2.58
N VAL A 82 5.15 -12.03 -2.98
CA VAL A 82 4.19 -11.34 -2.11
C VAL A 82 2.86 -12.07 -2.18
N VAL A 83 2.38 -12.55 -1.05
CA VAL A 83 1.17 -13.35 -0.92
C VAL A 83 0.23 -12.68 0.08
N SER A 84 -1.07 -12.63 -0.25
CA SER A 84 -2.10 -12.21 0.70
C SER A 84 -2.22 -13.19 1.88
N GLU A 85 -2.94 -12.81 2.92
CA GLU A 85 -3.27 -13.70 4.03
C GLU A 85 -4.13 -14.89 3.59
N SER A 86 -4.97 -14.70 2.56
CA SER A 86 -5.79 -15.77 1.96
C SER A 86 -5.01 -16.74 1.06
N GLY A 87 -3.71 -16.47 0.80
CA GLY A 87 -2.84 -17.33 0.00
C GLY A 87 -2.76 -16.97 -1.49
N ILE A 88 -3.36 -15.86 -1.92
CA ILE A 88 -3.29 -15.38 -3.31
C ILE A 88 -1.87 -14.85 -3.58
N CYS A 89 -1.18 -15.37 -4.60
CA CYS A 89 0.10 -14.82 -5.02
C CYS A 89 -0.10 -13.54 -5.85
N ILE A 90 0.32 -12.41 -5.30
CA ILE A 90 0.15 -11.10 -5.94
C ILE A 90 1.37 -10.78 -6.81
N ILE A 91 2.57 -10.96 -6.27
CA ILE A 91 3.84 -10.71 -6.97
C ILE A 91 4.71 -11.95 -6.84
N GLY A 92 5.37 -12.37 -7.91
CA GLY A 92 6.37 -13.45 -7.88
C GLY A 92 6.83 -13.81 -9.29
N SER A 93 8.01 -14.39 -9.45
CA SER A 93 8.58 -14.73 -10.76
C SER A 93 7.84 -15.86 -11.51
N THR A 94 6.91 -16.52 -10.85
CA THR A 94 6.14 -17.64 -11.39
C THR A 94 4.82 -17.16 -12.01
N ASP A 95 4.28 -17.95 -12.94
CA ASP A 95 3.08 -17.61 -13.72
C ASP A 95 1.77 -17.77 -12.94
N GLU A 96 1.77 -18.41 -11.76
CA GLU A 96 0.63 -18.41 -10.85
C GLU A 96 0.41 -17.08 -10.10
N CYS A 97 1.38 -16.16 -10.16
CA CYS A 97 1.27 -14.86 -9.49
C CYS A 97 0.60 -13.84 -10.41
N LEU A 98 -0.26 -12.99 -9.84
CA LEU A 98 -1.04 -12.00 -10.60
C LEU A 98 -0.14 -10.97 -11.33
N VAL A 99 1.03 -10.69 -10.79
CA VAL A 99 2.06 -9.82 -11.37
C VAL A 99 3.42 -10.53 -11.31
N SER A 100 3.88 -11.04 -12.46
CA SER A 100 5.18 -11.73 -12.55
C SER A 100 6.29 -10.91 -13.19
N GLU A 101 5.93 -9.86 -13.91
CA GLU A 101 6.86 -9.03 -14.67
C GLU A 101 6.83 -7.57 -14.21
N SER A 102 7.73 -6.76 -14.77
CA SER A 102 7.72 -5.32 -14.55
C SER A 102 6.38 -4.71 -14.97
N THR A 103 5.71 -4.01 -14.04
CA THR A 103 4.45 -3.30 -14.34
C THR A 103 4.71 -1.98 -15.07
N ARG A 104 5.98 -1.58 -15.21
CA ARG A 104 6.37 -0.33 -15.86
C ARG A 104 6.35 -0.50 -17.38
N LYS A 105 5.25 -0.09 -17.99
CA LYS A 105 5.02 -0.04 -19.44
C LYS A 105 4.92 1.43 -19.89
N PRO A 106 5.07 1.75 -21.19
CA PRO A 106 4.82 3.11 -21.68
C PRO A 106 3.39 3.55 -21.33
N GLY A 107 3.24 4.64 -20.57
CA GLY A 107 1.93 5.19 -20.18
C GLY A 107 1.24 4.51 -18.99
N GLN A 108 1.76 3.39 -18.48
CA GLN A 108 1.18 2.65 -17.36
C GLN A 108 2.27 2.15 -16.43
N ILE A 109 2.15 2.43 -15.13
CA ILE A 109 3.16 2.02 -14.13
C ILE A 109 2.61 1.07 -13.06
N PHE A 110 1.29 0.86 -13.07
CA PHE A 110 0.59 -0.07 -12.19
C PHE A 110 -0.13 -1.10 -13.05
N ASP A 111 -0.11 -2.35 -12.62
CA ASP A 111 -1.12 -3.32 -13.03
C ASP A 111 -2.20 -3.33 -11.94
N VAL A 112 -3.47 -3.41 -12.34
CA VAL A 112 -4.61 -3.49 -11.41
C VAL A 112 -4.98 -4.95 -11.24
N VAL A 113 -5.05 -5.41 -10.00
CA VAL A 113 -5.37 -6.80 -9.65
C VAL A 113 -6.46 -6.84 -8.58
N GLU A 114 -7.32 -7.84 -8.64
CA GLU A 114 -8.34 -8.08 -7.61
C GLU A 114 -7.82 -9.11 -6.60
N VAL A 115 -7.82 -8.76 -5.31
CA VAL A 115 -7.38 -9.63 -4.21
C VAL A 115 -8.39 -9.50 -3.08
N ASP A 116 -8.98 -10.62 -2.67
CA ASP A 116 -9.97 -10.67 -1.57
C ASP A 116 -11.14 -9.68 -1.75
N GLY A 117 -11.56 -9.45 -3.00
CA GLY A 117 -12.65 -8.53 -3.35
C GLY A 117 -12.27 -7.04 -3.37
N LEU A 118 -10.97 -6.73 -3.29
CA LEU A 118 -10.44 -5.37 -3.37
C LEU A 118 -9.55 -5.20 -4.62
N ASN A 119 -9.79 -4.14 -5.38
CA ASN A 119 -8.91 -3.76 -6.48
C ASN A 119 -7.67 -3.04 -5.95
N LEU A 120 -6.50 -3.54 -6.33
CA LEU A 120 -5.21 -3.05 -5.91
C LEU A 120 -4.40 -2.58 -7.12
N ASN A 121 -3.86 -1.38 -7.03
CA ASN A 121 -2.76 -0.95 -7.88
C ASN A 121 -1.47 -1.62 -7.39
N VAL A 122 -0.82 -2.37 -8.26
CA VAL A 122 0.47 -3.01 -8.00
C VAL A 122 1.51 -2.40 -8.90
N ARG A 123 2.57 -1.85 -8.31
CA ARG A 123 3.77 -1.46 -9.05
C ARG A 123 4.89 -2.39 -8.66
N TYR A 124 5.50 -3.03 -9.64
CA TYR A 124 6.61 -3.95 -9.43
C TYR A 124 7.69 -3.70 -10.48
N THR A 125 8.95 -3.79 -10.08
CA THR A 125 10.09 -3.58 -10.98
C THR A 125 10.35 -4.75 -11.92
N GLY A 126 9.81 -5.94 -11.61
CA GLY A 126 10.17 -7.19 -12.26
C GLY A 126 11.25 -7.96 -11.49
N PRO A 127 11.39 -9.27 -11.76
CA PRO A 127 12.36 -10.17 -11.12
C PRO A 127 13.79 -9.97 -11.64
N ASP A 128 14.73 -10.73 -11.08
CA ASP A 128 16.11 -10.91 -11.55
C ASP A 128 16.94 -9.63 -11.71
N VAL A 129 16.55 -8.58 -11.00
CA VAL A 129 17.27 -7.31 -10.92
C VAL A 129 17.89 -7.14 -9.55
N ARG A 130 19.07 -6.51 -9.50
CA ARG A 130 19.78 -6.22 -8.24
C ARG A 130 18.93 -5.53 -7.17
N LEU A 131 17.95 -4.72 -7.60
CA LEU A 131 17.07 -3.97 -6.74
C LEU A 131 15.62 -4.17 -7.19
N GLU A 132 14.97 -5.13 -6.58
CA GLU A 132 13.52 -5.30 -6.73
C GLU A 132 12.77 -4.36 -5.80
N LYS A 133 11.71 -3.76 -6.32
CA LYS A 133 10.81 -2.91 -5.55
C LYS A 133 9.37 -3.20 -5.90
N PHE A 134 8.52 -3.14 -4.89
CA PHE A 134 7.09 -3.10 -5.08
C PHE A 134 6.41 -2.00 -4.27
N SER A 135 5.22 -1.59 -4.73
CA SER A 135 4.24 -0.88 -3.92
C SER A 135 2.84 -1.37 -4.25
N ILE A 136 2.06 -1.66 -3.23
CA ILE A 136 0.67 -2.10 -3.34
C ILE A 136 -0.21 -1.11 -2.57
N LEU A 137 -1.29 -0.67 -3.20
CA LEU A 137 -2.23 0.30 -2.67
C LEU A 137 -3.62 0.11 -3.31
N PRO A 138 -4.72 0.43 -2.62
CA PRO A 138 -6.05 0.44 -3.23
C PRO A 138 -6.11 1.26 -4.51
N GLU A 139 -6.86 0.75 -5.49
CA GLU A 139 -7.12 1.42 -6.77
C GLU A 139 -7.81 2.77 -6.54
N SER A 140 -8.88 2.77 -5.75
CA SER A 140 -9.59 3.98 -5.35
C SER A 140 -8.74 4.87 -4.43
N SER A 141 -8.73 6.18 -4.68
CA SER A 141 -8.00 7.16 -3.85
C SER A 141 -8.47 7.18 -2.40
N ASP A 142 -9.76 6.88 -2.20
CA ASP A 142 -10.49 7.09 -0.95
C ASP A 142 -10.50 5.82 -0.07
N GLU A 143 -9.98 4.71 -0.60
CA GLU A 143 -9.87 3.44 0.11
C GLU A 143 -8.51 3.25 0.79
N PHE A 144 -8.50 2.32 1.74
CA PHE A 144 -7.34 1.95 2.54
C PHE A 144 -7.08 0.44 2.43
N LEU A 145 -5.86 0.02 2.76
CA LEU A 145 -5.53 -1.39 2.85
C LEU A 145 -6.30 -2.02 4.03
N PRO A 146 -6.75 -3.28 3.91
CA PRO A 146 -7.43 -3.98 4.99
C PRO A 146 -6.47 -4.28 6.15
N ASP A 147 -7.06 -4.57 7.32
CA ASP A 147 -6.32 -5.08 8.47
C ASP A 147 -6.01 -6.56 8.26
N THR A 148 -4.82 -6.84 7.74
CA THR A 148 -4.38 -8.18 7.34
C THR A 148 -2.86 -8.26 7.35
N ASN A 149 -2.34 -9.47 7.15
CA ASN A 149 -0.92 -9.75 7.03
C ASN A 149 -0.53 -10.02 5.57
N TRP A 150 0.52 -9.33 5.12
CA TRP A 150 1.14 -9.53 3.82
C TRP A 150 2.36 -10.40 4.01
N ASN A 151 2.37 -11.57 3.38
CA ASN A 151 3.45 -12.53 3.48
C ASN A 151 4.45 -12.27 2.38
N ILE A 152 5.66 -11.88 2.76
CA ILE A 152 6.77 -11.66 1.86
C ILE A 152 7.74 -12.82 1.99
N GLU A 153 8.03 -13.45 0.87
CA GLU A 153 9.05 -14.48 0.75
C GLU A 153 10.19 -13.96 -0.13
N VAL A 154 11.40 -13.98 0.42
CA VAL A 154 12.64 -13.72 -0.33
C VAL A 154 13.18 -15.07 -0.75
N ILE A 155 12.90 -15.43 -2.00
CA ILE A 155 13.34 -16.68 -2.61
C ILE A 155 14.81 -16.52 -2.97
N LYS A 156 15.67 -17.27 -2.28
CA LYS A 156 17.12 -17.27 -2.48
C LYS A 156 17.69 -18.60 -2.01
N ASP A 157 18.79 -18.98 -2.63
CA ASP A 157 19.66 -20.02 -2.10
C ASP A 157 20.54 -19.41 -1.00
N ASN A 158 21.86 -19.39 -1.19
CA ASN A 158 22.84 -18.84 -0.23
C ASN A 158 23.24 -17.39 -0.53
N GLU A 159 22.55 -16.72 -1.46
CA GLU A 159 22.85 -15.34 -1.84
C GLU A 159 22.51 -14.34 -0.73
N ILE A 160 23.39 -13.37 -0.49
CA ILE A 160 23.16 -12.33 0.52
C ILE A 160 22.21 -11.29 -0.06
N SER A 161 21.04 -11.17 0.55
CA SER A 161 20.05 -10.12 0.27
C SER A 161 19.65 -9.35 1.53
N ARG A 162 19.11 -8.15 1.34
CA ARG A 162 18.55 -7.33 2.42
C ARG A 162 17.19 -6.80 1.99
N PHE A 163 16.17 -7.13 2.77
CA PHE A 163 14.83 -6.62 2.58
C PHE A 163 14.56 -5.40 3.47
N TYR A 164 13.78 -4.47 2.94
CA TYR A 164 13.33 -3.25 3.61
C TYR A 164 11.87 -3.05 3.24
N TYR A 165 11.06 -2.61 4.19
CA TYR A 165 9.69 -2.24 3.88
C TYR A 165 9.27 -0.95 4.56
N LYS A 166 8.21 -0.38 4.01
CA LYS A 166 7.60 0.86 4.45
C LYS A 166 6.09 0.70 4.45
N LEU A 167 5.45 1.13 5.53
CA LEU A 167 4.01 1.34 5.60
C LEU A 167 3.72 2.83 5.60
N THR A 168 2.84 3.25 4.69
CA THR A 168 2.35 4.63 4.63
C THR A 168 0.94 4.66 5.16
N TYR A 169 0.69 5.44 6.19
CA TYR A 169 -0.61 5.65 6.80
C TYR A 169 -1.13 7.05 6.46
N LYS A 170 -2.45 7.19 6.43
CA LYS A 170 -3.11 8.50 6.37
C LYS A 170 -4.20 8.59 7.43
N THR A 171 -4.46 9.80 7.91
CA THR A 171 -5.62 10.07 8.77
C THR A 171 -6.92 9.88 7.99
N PHE A 172 -7.96 9.48 8.72
CA PHE A 172 -9.33 9.56 8.23
C PHE A 172 -9.77 11.04 8.21
N GLN A 173 -10.53 11.45 7.19
CA GLN A 173 -11.35 12.66 7.25
C GLN A 173 -12.69 12.32 7.88
#